data_AF-W7D796-F1
#
_entry.id   AF-W7D796-F1
#
_cell.length_a   1.000
_cell.length_b   1.000
_cell.length_c   1.000
_cell.angle_alpha   90.00
_cell.angle_beta   90.00
_cell.angle_gamma   90.00
#
_symmetry.space_group_name_H-M   'P 1'
#
loop_
_entity.id
_entity.type
_entity.pdbx_description
1 polymer ?
#
loop_
_entity_poly.entity_id
_entity_poly.type
_entity_poly.pdbx_seq_one_letter_code
_entity_poly.pdbx_strand_id
1 'polypeptide(L)'
;MEHIVMSDFISIDRVTEDMCTKYSGSVPDELLNIWREFGMGTFLGGYLKLINPDDFHDILEEGYFRSEVSIPIFATSMGDIITWEDNRYVRKLNYRMGTFEGIAAGFEFFLDDLASDYFKEKYFDLAQYQEAVEQWGEPATTNVLATFHY
;
A
#
# COMPACT_ATOMS: atom_id res chain seq x y z
N MET A 1 -3.13 19.09 -4.74
CA MET A 1 -1.66 18.98 -4.94
C MET A 1 -1.46 18.24 -6.24
N GLU A 2 -0.43 18.55 -7.03
CA GLU A 2 -0.03 17.63 -8.10
C GLU A 2 0.49 16.36 -7.42
N HIS A 3 -0.21 15.25 -7.57
CA HIS A 3 0.27 13.95 -7.11
C HIS A 3 1.37 13.46 -8.06
N ILE A 4 2.51 14.16 -8.13
CA ILE A 4 3.65 13.82 -9.00
C ILE A 4 4.07 12.36 -8.79
N VAL A 5 3.98 11.88 -7.55
CA VAL A 5 4.28 10.49 -7.18
C VAL A 5 3.34 9.45 -7.80
N MET A 6 2.13 9.86 -8.19
CA MET A 6 1.12 9.01 -8.84
C MET A 6 1.03 9.28 -10.35
N SER A 7 2.03 9.94 -10.93
CA SER A 7 2.06 10.25 -12.37
C SER A 7 2.07 9.01 -13.28
N ASP A 8 2.55 7.87 -12.77
CA ASP A 8 2.58 6.57 -13.44
C ASP A 8 1.47 5.62 -12.96
N PHE A 9 0.43 6.14 -12.30
CA PHE A 9 -0.62 5.31 -11.73
C PHE A 9 -1.41 4.55 -12.81
N ILE A 10 -1.53 3.24 -12.64
CA ILE A 10 -2.33 2.35 -13.48
C ILE A 10 -3.52 1.86 -12.65
N SER A 11 -4.71 2.35 -13.00
CA SER A 11 -5.97 1.94 -12.37
C SER A 11 -6.35 0.52 -12.80
N ILE A 12 -6.70 -0.30 -11.81
CA ILE A 12 -7.14 -1.70 -11.98
C ILE A 12 -8.64 -1.80 -11.73
N ASP A 13 -9.15 -1.09 -10.74
CA ASP A 13 -10.57 -1.11 -10.37
C ASP A 13 -10.98 0.21 -9.71
N ARG A 14 -12.28 0.50 -9.67
CA ARG A 14 -12.81 1.70 -9.02
C ARG A 14 -13.16 1.43 -7.57
N VAL A 15 -12.86 2.40 -6.72
CA VAL A 15 -13.37 2.39 -5.34
C VAL A 15 -14.81 2.88 -5.34
N THR A 16 -15.67 2.21 -4.56
CA THR A 16 -17.06 2.62 -4.35
C THR A 16 -17.18 3.71 -3.29
N GLU A 17 -18.23 4.53 -3.37
CA GLU A 17 -18.47 5.53 -2.32
C GLU A 17 -18.82 4.87 -0.97
N ASP A 18 -19.41 3.66 -1.00
CA ASP A 18 -19.68 2.87 0.21
C ASP A 18 -18.38 2.52 0.95
N MET A 19 -17.32 2.13 0.22
CA MET A 19 -15.99 1.92 0.80
C MET A 19 -15.43 3.22 1.40
N CYS A 20 -15.49 4.33 0.66
CA CYS A 20 -15.02 5.62 1.16
C CYS A 20 -15.79 6.06 2.44
N THR A 21 -17.09 5.79 2.48
CA THR A 21 -17.95 6.08 3.64
C THR A 21 -17.57 5.21 4.82
N LYS A 22 -17.35 3.90 4.59
CA LYS A 22 -16.94 2.94 5.63
C LYS A 22 -15.64 3.36 6.32
N TYR A 23 -14.66 3.85 5.56
CA TYR A 23 -13.35 4.23 6.09
C TYR A 23 -13.24 5.71 6.51
N SER A 24 -14.29 6.51 6.29
CA SER A 24 -14.30 7.92 6.67
C SER A 24 -14.04 8.11 8.17
N GLY A 25 -13.14 9.04 8.50
CA GLY A 25 -12.71 9.33 9.88
C GLY A 25 -11.77 8.29 10.51
N SER A 26 -11.56 7.14 9.86
CA SER A 26 -10.61 6.11 10.32
C SER A 26 -9.29 6.14 9.54
N VAL A 27 -9.33 6.64 8.31
CA VAL A 27 -8.14 6.92 7.48
C VAL A 27 -8.05 8.43 7.19
N PRO A 28 -6.88 8.93 6.75
CA PRO A 28 -6.71 10.32 6.37
C PRO A 28 -7.62 10.69 5.19
N ASP A 29 -8.16 11.91 5.20
CA ASP A 29 -8.99 12.44 4.09
C ASP A 29 -8.23 12.43 2.76
N GLU A 30 -6.91 12.63 2.79
CA GLU A 30 -6.02 12.55 1.64
C GLU A 30 -6.09 11.17 0.96
N LEU A 31 -6.13 10.07 1.75
CA LEU A 31 -6.27 8.72 1.21
C LEU A 31 -7.66 8.50 0.60
N LEU A 32 -8.72 9.01 1.24
CA LEU A 32 -10.07 8.95 0.68
C LEU A 32 -10.16 9.67 -0.67
N ASN A 33 -9.50 10.83 -0.80
CA ASN A 33 -9.46 11.59 -2.05
C ASN A 33 -8.71 10.81 -3.13
N ILE A 34 -7.56 10.22 -2.79
CA ILE A 34 -6.79 9.36 -3.69
C ILE A 34 -7.64 8.17 -4.16
N TRP A 35 -8.34 7.48 -3.26
CA TRP A 35 -9.24 6.38 -3.64
C TRP A 35 -10.35 6.82 -4.59
N ARG A 36 -10.96 7.99 -4.35
CA ARG A 36 -12.00 8.52 -5.25
C ARG A 36 -11.47 8.92 -6.62
N GLU A 37 -10.26 9.49 -6.66
CA GLU A 37 -9.66 9.99 -7.90
C GLU A 37 -9.09 8.86 -8.76
N PHE A 38 -8.33 7.95 -8.15
CA PHE A 38 -7.53 6.95 -8.86
C PHE A 38 -8.12 5.52 -8.79
N GLY A 39 -8.95 5.23 -7.78
CA GLY A 39 -9.45 3.90 -7.51
C GLY A 39 -8.41 3.00 -6.85
N MET A 40 -8.41 1.72 -7.19
CA MET A 40 -7.37 0.75 -6.86
C MET A 40 -6.43 0.59 -8.05
N GLY A 41 -5.16 0.30 -7.79
CA GLY A 41 -4.18 0.25 -8.87
C GLY A 41 -2.74 0.24 -8.39
N THR A 42 -1.81 0.49 -9.30
CA THR A 42 -0.38 0.45 -9.02
C THR A 42 0.34 1.71 -9.44
N PHE A 43 1.40 2.06 -8.73
CA PHE A 43 2.28 3.20 -9.05
C PHE A 43 3.71 2.91 -8.56
N LEU A 44 4.66 3.80 -8.85
CA LEU A 44 6.10 3.56 -8.66
C LEU A 44 6.60 2.33 -9.46
N GLY A 45 6.30 2.29 -10.76
CA GLY A 45 6.69 1.21 -11.65
C GLY A 45 6.04 -0.14 -11.29
N GLY A 46 4.81 -0.10 -10.79
CA GLY A 46 4.11 -1.31 -10.33
C GLY A 46 4.53 -1.79 -8.94
N TYR A 47 5.42 -1.08 -8.25
CA TYR A 47 5.91 -1.50 -6.93
C TYR A 47 4.86 -1.36 -5.84
N LEU A 48 4.26 -0.16 -5.67
CA LEU A 48 3.20 0.07 -4.69
C LEU A 48 1.84 -0.17 -5.31
N LYS A 49 0.96 -0.79 -4.53
CA LYS A 49 -0.42 -1.09 -4.89
C LYS A 49 -1.35 -0.40 -3.91
N LEU A 50 -2.24 0.43 -4.42
CA LEU A 50 -3.35 0.99 -3.67
C LEU A 50 -4.47 -0.07 -3.62
N ILE A 51 -4.83 -0.51 -2.43
CA ILE A 51 -5.64 -1.71 -2.19
C ILE A 51 -6.98 -1.38 -1.53
N ASN A 52 -7.93 -2.31 -1.62
CA ASN A 52 -9.09 -2.36 -0.74
C ASN A 52 -8.65 -2.97 0.61
N PRO A 53 -8.82 -2.28 1.75
CA PRO A 53 -8.39 -2.82 3.03
C PRO A 53 -9.11 -4.12 3.42
N ASP A 54 -10.37 -4.29 2.98
CA ASP A 54 -11.19 -5.47 3.32
C ASP A 54 -10.58 -6.78 2.82
N ASP A 55 -9.83 -6.74 1.72
CA ASP A 55 -9.21 -7.92 1.11
C ASP A 55 -8.02 -8.46 1.92
N PHE A 56 -7.55 -7.70 2.92
CA PHE A 56 -6.33 -7.99 3.68
C PHE A 56 -6.56 -8.15 5.18
N HIS A 57 -7.81 -8.04 5.65
CA HIS A 57 -8.14 -8.16 7.07
C HIS A 57 -7.76 -9.54 7.63
N ASP A 58 -8.14 -10.63 6.97
CA ASP A 58 -7.86 -11.99 7.44
C ASP A 58 -6.35 -12.23 7.62
N ILE A 59 -5.54 -11.80 6.64
CA ILE A 59 -4.08 -11.95 6.68
C ILE A 59 -3.47 -11.13 7.83
N LEU A 60 -3.99 -9.93 8.08
CA LEU A 60 -3.54 -9.11 9.21
C LEU A 60 -3.92 -9.72 10.55
N GLU A 61 -5.16 -10.19 10.70
CA GLU A 61 -5.65 -10.81 11.94
C GLU A 61 -4.83 -12.05 12.32
N GLU A 62 -4.45 -12.87 11.35
CA GLU A 62 -3.63 -14.06 11.57
C GLU A 62 -2.16 -13.72 11.85
N GLY A 63 -1.63 -12.69 11.19
CA GLY A 63 -0.19 -12.48 11.07
C GLY A 63 0.38 -11.30 11.88
N TYR A 64 -0.45 -10.41 12.39
CA TYR A 64 0.02 -9.17 13.01
C TYR A 64 -0.69 -8.85 14.33
N PHE A 65 0.09 -8.79 15.42
CA PHE A 65 -0.42 -8.59 16.78
C PHE A 65 -1.12 -7.24 17.03
N ARG A 66 -1.05 -6.29 16.08
CA ARG A 66 -1.73 -4.99 16.14
C ARG A 66 -2.84 -4.87 15.10
N SER A 67 -3.31 -5.99 14.53
CA SER A 67 -4.38 -6.03 13.52
C SER A 67 -5.57 -5.13 13.89
N GLU A 68 -6.02 -5.17 15.15
CA GLU A 68 -7.16 -4.40 15.68
C GLU A 68 -7.08 -2.87 15.49
N VAL A 69 -5.87 -2.32 15.32
CA VAL A 69 -5.65 -0.87 15.13
C VAL A 69 -5.05 -0.54 13.76
N SER A 70 -4.99 -1.53 12.87
CA SER A 70 -4.24 -1.45 11.62
C SER A 70 -5.17 -1.55 10.42
N ILE A 71 -5.18 -0.50 9.61
CA ILE A 71 -5.92 -0.49 8.34
C ILE A 71 -4.89 -0.69 7.21
N PRO A 72 -4.93 -1.79 6.44
CA PRO A 72 -4.05 -1.98 5.30
C PRO A 72 -4.41 -0.98 4.19
N ILE A 73 -3.44 -0.16 3.78
CA ILE A 73 -3.66 0.94 2.83
C ILE A 73 -2.87 0.76 1.53
N PHE A 74 -1.75 0.04 1.58
CA PHE A 74 -1.02 -0.39 0.39
C PHE A 74 -0.49 -1.81 0.54
N ALA A 75 -0.20 -2.45 -0.59
CA ALA A 75 0.65 -3.62 -0.66
C ALA A 75 1.85 -3.34 -1.58
N THR A 76 2.97 -4.05 -1.38
CA THR A 76 4.12 -3.99 -2.29
C THR A 76 4.10 -5.19 -3.23
N SER A 77 4.70 -5.07 -4.41
CA SER A 77 4.97 -6.20 -5.30
C SER A 77 5.99 -7.20 -4.74
N MET A 78 6.60 -6.89 -3.60
CA MET A 78 7.46 -7.79 -2.82
C MET A 78 6.72 -8.54 -1.70
N GLY A 79 5.40 -8.36 -1.57
CA GLY A 79 4.56 -9.07 -0.59
C GLY A 79 4.51 -8.44 0.80
N ASP A 80 4.94 -7.18 0.93
CA ASP A 80 4.77 -6.42 2.16
C ASP A 80 3.39 -5.75 2.19
N ILE A 81 2.84 -5.54 3.40
CA ILE A 81 1.63 -4.73 3.61
C ILE A 81 2.02 -3.43 4.30
N ILE A 82 1.47 -2.31 3.86
CA ILE A 82 1.63 -1.01 4.51
C ILE A 82 0.31 -0.66 5.20
N THR A 83 0.38 -0.37 6.50
CA THR A 83 -0.78 -0.10 7.35
C THR A 83 -0.82 1.36 7.82
N TRP A 84 -2.02 1.88 7.99
CA TRP A 84 -2.33 3.08 8.76
C TRP A 84 -2.74 2.68 10.18
N GLU A 85 -2.05 3.22 11.19
CA GLU A 85 -2.23 2.85 12.59
C GLU A 85 -2.37 4.06 13.50
N ASP A 86 -3.18 3.91 14.55
CA ASP A 86 -3.39 4.90 15.62
C ASP A 86 -3.74 6.32 15.11
N ASN A 87 -4.37 6.39 13.94
CA ASN A 87 -4.66 7.62 13.20
C ASN A 87 -3.45 8.56 13.04
N ARG A 88 -2.25 7.99 12.92
CA ARG A 88 -1.01 8.77 12.84
C ARG A 88 0.12 8.09 12.10
N TYR A 89 0.32 6.80 12.28
CA TYR A 89 1.55 6.13 11.85
C TYR A 89 1.32 5.32 10.59
N VAL A 90 2.28 5.40 9.66
CA VAL A 90 2.38 4.47 8.55
C VAL A 90 3.41 3.42 8.93
N ARG A 91 3.05 2.14 8.88
CA ARG A 91 3.97 1.03 9.13
C ARG A 91 4.06 0.11 7.92
N LYS A 92 5.24 -0.48 7.75
CA LYS A 92 5.49 -1.55 6.77
C LYS A 92 5.58 -2.87 7.52
N LEU A 93 4.80 -3.86 7.09
CA LEU A 93 4.83 -5.24 7.56
C LEU A 93 5.56 -6.10 6.53
N ASN A 94 6.74 -6.59 6.89
CA ASN A 94 7.52 -7.50 6.06
C ASN A 94 7.27 -8.94 6.52
N TYR A 95 6.27 -9.57 5.92
CA TYR A 95 5.89 -10.94 6.24
C TYR A 95 7.00 -11.95 5.97
N ARG A 96 7.79 -11.75 4.90
CA ARG A 96 8.92 -12.61 4.54
C ARG A 96 9.97 -12.67 5.66
N MET A 97 10.19 -11.56 6.35
CA MET A 97 11.18 -11.44 7.42
C MET A 97 10.56 -11.53 8.83
N GLY A 98 9.23 -11.55 8.95
CA GLY A 98 8.53 -11.53 10.22
C GLY A 98 8.78 -10.24 11.02
N THR A 99 9.01 -9.13 10.32
CA THR A 99 9.31 -7.82 10.94
C THR A 99 8.27 -6.78 10.57
N PHE A 100 8.19 -5.73 11.38
CA PHE A 100 7.44 -4.53 11.05
C PHE A 100 8.24 -3.30 11.49
N GLU A 101 8.06 -2.20 10.77
CA GLU A 101 8.73 -0.95 11.08
C GLU A 101 7.81 0.25 10.81
N GLY A 102 7.94 1.30 11.61
CA GLY A 102 7.29 2.58 11.32
C GLY A 102 8.07 3.33 10.27
N ILE A 103 7.44 3.67 9.16
CA ILE A 103 8.09 4.34 8.02
C ILE A 103 7.75 5.83 7.97
N ALA A 104 6.59 6.26 8.48
CA ALA A 104 6.22 7.66 8.58
C ALA A 104 5.27 7.95 9.76
N ALA A 105 5.18 9.22 10.15
CA ALA A 105 4.22 9.73 11.12
C ALA A 105 3.44 10.89 10.50
N GLY A 106 2.26 10.58 9.96
CA GLY A 106 1.43 11.44 9.13
C GLY A 106 1.43 10.96 7.69
N PHE A 107 0.25 10.87 7.09
CA PHE A 107 0.08 10.35 5.74
C PHE A 107 0.56 11.34 4.66
N GLU A 108 0.38 12.65 4.89
CA GLU A 108 0.96 13.68 4.03
C GLU A 108 2.48 13.57 3.93
N PHE A 109 3.16 13.38 5.08
CA PHE A 109 4.61 13.18 5.11
C PHE A 109 5.01 11.88 4.42
N PHE A 110 4.22 10.82 4.56
CA PHE A 110 4.46 9.60 3.80
C PHE A 110 4.41 9.85 2.29
N LEU A 111 3.39 10.56 1.78
CA LEU A 111 3.31 10.88 0.35
C LEU A 111 4.50 11.72 -0.13
N ASP A 112 4.94 12.70 0.66
CA ASP A 112 6.13 13.49 0.35
C ASP A 112 7.41 12.63 0.34
N ASP A 113 7.54 11.75 1.33
CA ASP A 113 8.66 10.82 1.46
C ASP A 113 8.74 9.85 0.28
N LEU A 114 7.62 9.48 -0.34
CA LEU A 114 7.60 8.66 -1.55
C LEU A 114 8.27 9.35 -2.76
N ALA A 115 8.53 10.67 -2.72
CA ALA A 115 9.34 11.34 -3.75
C ALA A 115 10.85 11.17 -3.50
N SER A 116 11.26 10.83 -2.28
CA SER A 116 12.66 10.71 -1.86
C SER A 116 13.28 9.36 -2.24
N ASP A 117 14.38 9.40 -2.99
CA ASP A 117 15.12 8.18 -3.35
C ASP A 117 15.71 7.49 -2.12
N TYR A 118 16.18 8.27 -1.13
CA TYR A 118 16.65 7.72 0.15
C TYR A 118 15.55 6.92 0.88
N PHE A 119 14.32 7.42 0.86
CA PHE A 119 13.19 6.72 1.51
C PHE A 119 12.90 5.39 0.81
N LYS A 120 12.81 5.42 -0.53
CA LYS A 120 12.56 4.23 -1.36
C LYS A 120 13.67 3.19 -1.20
N GLU A 121 14.94 3.61 -1.18
CA GLU A 121 16.06 2.71 -0.94
C GLU A 121 16.00 2.11 0.47
N LYS A 122 15.76 2.93 1.49
CA LYS A 122 15.78 2.51 2.88
C LYS A 122 14.68 1.51 3.22
N TYR A 123 13.46 1.75 2.74
CA TYR A 123 12.28 1.00 3.18
C TYR A 123 11.73 0.05 2.12
N PHE A 124 12.03 0.25 0.84
CA PHE A 124 11.37 -0.49 -0.25
C PHE A 124 12.30 -1.31 -1.14
N ASP A 125 13.62 -1.20 -1.02
CA ASP A 125 14.54 -1.91 -1.92
C ASP A 125 14.13 -1.71 -3.40
N LEU A 126 13.69 -0.49 -3.74
CA LEU A 126 13.01 -0.22 -5.02
C LEU A 126 13.93 -0.46 -6.23
N ALA A 127 15.22 -0.15 -6.10
CA ALA A 127 16.19 -0.40 -7.15
C ALA A 127 16.30 -1.91 -7.47
N GLN A 128 16.32 -2.76 -6.44
CA GLN A 128 16.37 -4.21 -6.59
C GLN A 128 15.09 -4.75 -7.24
N TYR A 129 13.93 -4.18 -6.90
CA TYR A 129 12.68 -4.49 -7.58
C TYR A 129 12.75 -4.14 -9.08
N GLN A 130 13.18 -2.93 -9.41
CA GLN A 130 13.26 -2.46 -10.80
C GLN A 130 14.22 -3.29 -11.63
N GLU A 131 15.40 -3.62 -11.09
CA GLU A 131 16.35 -4.54 -11.74
C GLU A 131 15.72 -5.93 -12.00
N ALA A 132 14.94 -6.44 -11.05
CA ALA A 132 14.25 -7.73 -11.21
C ALA A 132 13.16 -7.65 -12.29
N VAL A 133 12.39 -6.56 -12.36
CA VAL A 133 11.39 -6.34 -13.41
C VAL A 133 12.03 -6.24 -14.79
N GLU A 134 13.16 -5.54 -14.92
CA GLU A 134 13.88 -5.46 -16.20
C GLU A 134 14.38 -6.82 -16.69
N GLN A 135 14.81 -7.68 -15.76
CA GLN A 135 15.34 -9.01 -16.09
C GLN A 135 14.24 -10.06 -16.31
N TRP A 136 13.15 -10.01 -15.54
CA TRP A 136 12.20 -11.12 -15.42
C TRP A 136 10.74 -10.72 -15.73
N GLY A 137 10.48 -9.44 -15.96
CA GLY A 137 9.14 -8.87 -16.09
C GLY A 137 8.48 -8.58 -14.74
N GLU A 138 7.35 -7.88 -14.77
CA GLU A 138 6.56 -7.60 -13.56
C GLU A 138 5.96 -8.90 -13.00
N PRO A 139 5.96 -9.09 -11.66
CA PRO A 139 5.24 -10.20 -11.05
C PRO A 139 3.76 -10.14 -11.44
N ALA A 140 3.21 -11.25 -11.92
CA ALA A 140 1.79 -11.32 -12.30
C ALA A 140 0.91 -10.89 -11.11
N THR A 141 0.11 -9.84 -11.30
CA THR A 141 -0.82 -9.29 -10.29
C THR A 141 -1.90 -10.29 -9.87
N THR A 142 -2.04 -11.39 -10.62
CA THR A 142 -3.07 -12.42 -10.48
C THR A 142 -3.03 -13.18 -9.14
N ASN A 143 -1.94 -13.13 -8.37
CA ASN A 143 -1.77 -14.01 -7.19
C ASN A 143 -1.90 -13.34 -5.81
N VAL A 144 -2.27 -12.06 -5.71
CA VAL A 144 -2.56 -11.44 -4.39
C VAL A 144 -4.06 -11.30 -4.14
N LEU A 145 -4.89 -11.24 -5.19
CA LEU A 145 -6.35 -11.13 -5.09
C LEU A 145 -7.11 -12.41 -5.50
N ALA A 146 -6.43 -13.38 -6.12
CA ALA A 146 -7.02 -14.69 -6.37
C ALA A 146 -6.29 -15.72 -5.51
N THR A 147 -6.97 -16.21 -4.47
CA THR A 147 -7.12 -17.62 -4.06
C THR A 147 -7.14 -17.77 -2.54
N PHE A 148 -8.27 -17.43 -1.90
CA PHE A 148 -8.75 -18.13 -0.71
C PHE A 148 -10.21 -18.55 -0.93
N HIS A 149 -10.39 -19.45 -1.89
CA HIS A 149 -11.53 -20.36 -1.89
C HIS A 149 -10.97 -21.75 -1.60
N TYR A 150 -10.91 -22.10 -0.32
CA TYR A 150 -10.88 -23.49 0.14
C TYR A 150 -12.16 -23.76 0.92
#